data_AF-A0A950P204-F1
#
_entry.id   AF-A0A950P204-F1
#
_cell.length_a   1.000
_cell.length_b   1.000
_cell.length_c   1.000
_cell.angle_alpha   90.00
_cell.angle_beta   90.00
_cell.angle_gamma   90.00
#
_symmetry.space_group_name_H-M   'P 1'
#
loop_
_entity.id
_entity.type
_entity.pdbx_description
1 polymer ?
#
loop_
_entity_poly.entity_id
_entity_poly.type
_entity_poly.pdbx_seq_one_letter_code
_entity_poly.pdbx_strand_id
1 'polypeptide(L)'
;RALYRAAGLDLRSDLRTLNRAARISADPAAVRYLERNIVFNGQLSMPVLTMHTTGDGLVVPENEQAYRKVVRHAGDSSLLRQIFVARAGHCAFTPAETIAAVQDLLHRLQTGRWGHRATNPLALNASAGALGAAYNVFVSGGHSVSTPPAFVRFRPPAYLRPFDARDARDVGRHLNPHRHDHRS
;
A
#
# COMPACT_ATOMS: atom_id res chain seq x y z
N ARG A 1 -5.53 11.48 -27.27
CA ARG A 1 -5.88 11.71 -28.70
C ARG A 1 -4.74 12.32 -29.52
N ALA A 2 -3.97 13.30 -29.00
CA ALA A 2 -2.83 13.88 -29.73
C ALA A 2 -1.73 12.83 -30.00
N LEU A 3 -1.34 12.06 -28.99
CA LEU A 3 -0.35 10.98 -29.13
C LEU A 3 -0.77 9.89 -30.13
N TYR A 4 -2.04 9.47 -30.11
CA TYR A 4 -2.60 8.53 -31.08
C TYR A 4 -2.52 9.03 -32.52
N ARG A 5 -2.86 10.31 -32.75
CA ARG A 5 -2.75 10.93 -34.07
C ARG A 5 -1.30 11.02 -34.54
N ALA A 6 -0.37 11.40 -33.66
CA ALA A 6 1.05 11.44 -33.97
C ALA A 6 1.62 10.05 -34.32
N ALA A 7 1.08 8.99 -33.72
CA ALA A 7 1.45 7.60 -33.99
C ALA A 7 0.73 7.00 -35.22
N GLY A 8 -0.16 7.73 -35.90
CA GLY A 8 -0.97 7.20 -37.00
C GLY A 8 -2.01 6.15 -36.57
N LEU A 9 -2.37 6.10 -35.29
CA LEU A 9 -3.29 5.12 -34.71
C LEU A 9 -4.70 5.72 -34.49
N ASP A 10 -5.74 4.87 -34.54
CA ASP A 10 -7.12 5.25 -34.20
C ASP A 10 -7.53 4.74 -32.82
N LEU A 11 -7.64 5.67 -31.86
CA LEU A 11 -8.07 5.37 -30.48
C LEU A 11 -9.44 4.67 -30.44
N ARG A 12 -10.36 5.03 -31.34
CA ARG A 12 -11.69 4.43 -31.33
C ARG A 12 -11.64 2.99 -31.81
N SER A 13 -10.82 2.67 -32.80
CA SER A 13 -10.58 1.32 -33.29
C SER A 13 -9.98 0.46 -32.19
N ASP A 14 -8.93 0.93 -31.52
CA ASP A 14 -8.28 0.19 -30.44
C ASP A 14 -9.25 -0.09 -29.27
N LEU A 15 -10.02 0.91 -28.85
CA LEU A 15 -11.01 0.72 -27.79
C LEU A 15 -12.11 -0.27 -28.21
N ARG A 16 -12.52 -0.29 -29.48
CA ARG A 16 -13.45 -1.32 -29.99
C ARG A 16 -12.82 -2.70 -29.96
N THR A 17 -11.55 -2.83 -30.34
CA THR A 17 -10.80 -4.08 -30.28
C THR A 17 -10.74 -4.60 -28.84
N LEU A 18 -10.33 -3.76 -27.89
CA LEU A 18 -10.26 -4.09 -26.47
C LEU A 18 -11.64 -4.48 -25.90
N ASN A 19 -12.70 -3.78 -26.30
CA ASN A 19 -14.05 -4.08 -25.81
C ASN A 19 -14.64 -5.38 -26.38
N ARG A 20 -14.21 -5.79 -27.58
CA ARG A 20 -14.64 -7.02 -28.25
C ARG A 20 -13.80 -8.25 -27.88
N ALA A 21 -12.63 -8.06 -27.28
CA ALA A 21 -11.78 -9.16 -26.84
C ALA A 21 -12.55 -10.08 -25.87
N ALA A 22 -12.32 -11.39 -26.00
CA ALA A 22 -12.92 -12.37 -25.11
C ALA A 22 -12.63 -12.02 -23.65
N ARG A 23 -13.68 -12.02 -22.81
CA ARG A 23 -13.52 -11.74 -21.39
C ARG A 23 -12.93 -12.98 -20.72
N ILE A 24 -11.81 -12.79 -20.05
CA ILE A 24 -11.20 -13.82 -19.21
C ILE A 24 -11.77 -13.63 -17.80
N SER A 25 -12.33 -14.69 -17.25
CA SER A 25 -12.78 -14.74 -15.87
C SER A 25 -11.73 -15.42 -15.01
N ALA A 26 -11.50 -14.90 -13.80
CA ALA A 26 -10.62 -15.55 -12.83
C ALA A 26 -11.22 -16.88 -12.35
N ASP A 27 -10.37 -17.84 -11.99
CA ASP A 27 -10.80 -19.06 -11.32
C ASP A 27 -11.50 -18.70 -9.99
N PRO A 28 -12.79 -19.07 -9.79
CA PRO A 28 -13.52 -18.77 -8.57
C PRO A 28 -12.87 -19.32 -7.29
N ALA A 29 -12.18 -20.47 -7.36
CA ALA A 29 -11.46 -21.05 -6.24
C ALA A 29 -10.23 -20.21 -5.87
N ALA A 30 -9.50 -19.71 -6.88
CA ALA A 30 -8.37 -18.81 -6.67
C ALA A 30 -8.83 -17.47 -6.07
N VAL A 31 -9.93 -16.90 -6.57
CA VAL A 31 -10.52 -15.67 -5.99
C VAL A 31 -10.86 -15.88 -4.51
N ARG A 32 -11.59 -16.94 -4.16
CA ARG A 32 -11.94 -17.24 -2.76
C ARG A 32 -10.71 -17.47 -1.88
N TYR A 33 -9.64 -18.05 -2.43
CA TYR A 33 -8.39 -18.23 -1.70
C TYR A 33 -7.74 -16.87 -1.38
N LEU A 34 -7.63 -15.98 -2.37
CA LEU A 34 -7.07 -14.64 -2.17
C LEU A 34 -7.90 -13.81 -1.21
N GLU A 35 -9.23 -13.86 -1.32
CA GLU A 35 -10.15 -13.17 -0.40
C GLU A 35 -9.96 -13.60 1.06
N ARG A 36 -9.70 -14.89 1.30
CA ARG A 36 -9.52 -15.41 2.66
C ARG A 36 -8.13 -15.18 3.24
N ASN A 37 -7.10 -15.17 2.40
CA ASN A 37 -5.71 -15.26 2.88
C ASN A 37 -4.86 -14.04 2.57
N ILE A 38 -5.23 -13.22 1.57
CA ILE A 38 -4.38 -12.15 1.03
C ILE A 38 -5.06 -10.78 1.15
N VAL A 39 -6.37 -10.70 0.91
CA VAL A 39 -7.10 -9.43 0.99
C VAL A 39 -7.17 -8.97 2.44
N PHE A 40 -6.86 -7.69 2.67
CA PHE A 40 -6.91 -7.11 4.00
C PHE A 40 -8.33 -7.11 4.57
N ASN A 41 -8.52 -7.76 5.72
CA ASN A 41 -9.75 -7.68 6.52
C ASN A 41 -9.72 -6.52 7.54
N GLY A 42 -8.55 -5.93 7.78
CA GLY A 42 -8.34 -4.82 8.71
C GLY A 42 -8.34 -5.22 10.20
N GLN A 43 -8.56 -6.49 10.52
CA GLN A 43 -8.65 -6.98 11.90
C GLN A 43 -7.24 -7.23 12.44
N LEU A 44 -6.76 -6.33 13.30
CA LEU A 44 -5.41 -6.41 13.87
C LEU A 44 -5.49 -6.94 15.30
N SER A 45 -4.77 -8.03 15.58
CA SER A 45 -4.63 -8.56 16.94
C SER A 45 -3.42 -8.01 17.70
N MET A 46 -2.51 -7.33 17.00
CA MET A 46 -1.24 -6.82 17.52
C MET A 46 -0.90 -5.47 16.86
N PRO A 47 -0.03 -4.66 17.47
CA PRO A 47 0.45 -3.43 16.83
C PRO A 47 1.18 -3.71 15.51
N VAL A 48 0.85 -2.95 14.47
CA VAL A 48 1.47 -3.00 13.14
C VAL A 48 2.06 -1.63 12.82
N LEU A 49 3.33 -1.61 12.45
CA LEU A 49 3.99 -0.45 11.87
C LEU A 49 4.36 -0.77 10.41
N THR A 50 3.85 0.03 9.48
CA THR A 50 4.20 -0.04 8.06
C THR A 50 5.15 1.11 7.72
N MET A 51 6.11 0.84 6.83
CA MET A 51 7.04 1.82 6.30
C MET A 51 7.04 1.74 4.78
N HIS A 52 6.86 2.87 4.10
CA HIS A 52 6.67 2.91 2.65
C HIS A 52 7.42 4.09 2.01
N THR A 53 8.02 3.89 0.83
CA THR A 53 8.60 4.98 0.05
C THR A 53 7.54 5.76 -0.71
N THR A 54 7.64 7.09 -0.75
CA THR A 54 6.63 7.92 -1.44
C THR A 54 6.68 7.79 -2.96
N GLY A 55 7.82 7.35 -3.52
CA GLY A 55 8.04 7.12 -4.94
C GLY A 55 8.15 5.64 -5.32
N ASP A 56 7.40 4.77 -4.65
CA ASP A 56 7.33 3.34 -5.00
C ASP A 56 6.46 3.15 -6.26
N GLY A 57 7.09 2.69 -7.35
CA GLY A 57 6.41 2.38 -8.60
C GLY A 57 5.99 0.90 -8.74
N LEU A 58 6.42 0.03 -7.82
CA LEU A 58 6.12 -1.42 -7.85
C LEU A 58 4.92 -1.74 -6.96
N VAL A 59 4.96 -1.30 -5.71
CA VAL A 59 3.85 -1.38 -4.76
C VAL A 59 3.45 0.05 -4.45
N VAL A 60 2.38 0.54 -5.08
CA VAL A 60 2.07 1.97 -5.02
C VAL A 60 1.67 2.39 -3.59
N PRO A 61 2.09 3.56 -3.09
CA PRO A 61 1.84 3.95 -1.71
C PRO A 61 0.35 4.12 -1.35
N GLU A 62 -0.53 4.23 -2.35
CA GLU A 62 -1.98 4.18 -2.20
C GLU A 62 -2.47 2.89 -1.53
N ASN A 63 -1.73 1.78 -1.62
CA ASN A 63 -2.01 0.56 -0.87
C ASN A 63 -2.07 0.83 0.65
N GLU A 64 -1.25 1.75 1.17
CA GLU A 64 -1.31 2.15 2.58
C GLU A 64 -2.60 2.89 2.93
N GLN A 65 -3.18 3.65 1.98
CA GLN A 65 -4.48 4.27 2.17
C GLN A 65 -5.61 3.24 2.23
N ALA A 66 -5.56 2.22 1.37
CA ALA A 66 -6.51 1.11 1.38
C ALA A 66 -6.43 0.33 2.70
N TYR A 67 -5.21 -0.02 3.14
CA TYR A 67 -5.01 -0.75 4.40
C TYR A 67 -5.50 0.05 5.61
N ARG A 68 -5.15 1.35 5.70
CA ARG A 68 -5.68 2.24 6.74
C ARG A 68 -7.21 2.31 6.72
N LYS A 69 -7.83 2.28 5.54
CA LYS A 69 -9.29 2.30 5.44
C LYS A 69 -9.88 1.05 6.07
N VAL A 70 -9.46 -0.16 5.68
CA VAL A 70 -10.03 -1.40 6.23
C VAL A 70 -9.76 -1.54 7.74
N VAL A 71 -8.55 -1.19 8.21
CA VAL A 71 -8.23 -1.19 9.65
C VAL A 71 -9.12 -0.23 10.44
N ARG A 72 -9.38 0.98 9.90
CA ARG A 72 -10.30 1.92 10.54
C ARG A 72 -11.72 1.36 10.65
N HIS A 73 -12.20 0.68 9.61
CA HIS A 73 -13.53 0.09 9.64
C HIS A 73 -13.63 -1.10 10.60
N ALA A 74 -12.52 -1.80 10.85
CA ALA A 74 -12.46 -2.87 11.86
C ALA A 74 -12.41 -2.33 13.31
N GLY A 75 -12.18 -1.03 13.50
CA GLY A 75 -12.04 -0.42 14.83
C GLY A 75 -10.58 -0.38 15.34
N ASP A 76 -9.63 -0.94 14.60
CA ASP A 76 -8.26 -1.18 15.07
C ASP A 76 -7.27 -0.04 14.74
N SER A 77 -7.77 1.18 14.56
CA SER A 77 -6.93 2.34 14.18
C SER A 77 -5.81 2.64 15.19
N SER A 78 -6.00 2.27 16.47
CA SER A 78 -4.99 2.45 17.52
C SER A 78 -3.81 1.47 17.39
N LEU A 79 -3.98 0.38 16.65
CA LEU A 79 -2.97 -0.66 16.43
C LEU A 79 -2.15 -0.42 15.16
N LEU A 80 -2.58 0.47 14.26
CA LEU A 80 -1.83 0.77 13.04
C LEU A 80 -1.05 2.08 13.13
N ARG A 81 0.23 2.02 12.79
CA ARG A 81 1.04 3.19 12.44
C ARG A 81 1.61 3.03 11.03
N GLN A 82 1.60 4.12 10.27
CA GLN A 82 2.18 4.17 8.94
C GLN A 82 3.17 5.33 8.88
N ILE A 83 4.40 5.04 8.48
CA ILE A 83 5.48 6.01 8.31
C ILE A 83 5.97 5.98 6.87
N PHE A 84 6.43 7.12 6.38
CA PHE A 84 6.79 7.27 4.97
C PHE A 84 8.18 7.85 4.82
N VAL A 85 8.90 7.38 3.82
CA VAL A 85 10.24 7.85 3.46
C VAL A 85 10.18 8.51 2.09
N ALA A 86 10.64 9.76 2.00
CA ALA A 86 10.70 10.53 0.76
C ALA A 86 11.84 10.03 -0.13
N ARG A 87 11.62 8.90 -0.83
CA ARG A 87 12.58 8.30 -1.76
C ARG A 87 11.86 7.63 -2.93
N ALA A 88 12.53 7.58 -4.08
CA ALA A 88 12.09 6.80 -5.23
C ALA A 88 12.56 5.34 -5.10
N GLY A 89 11.75 4.40 -5.57
CA GLY A 89 12.08 2.98 -5.62
C GLY A 89 11.40 2.14 -4.54
N HIS A 90 11.24 0.85 -4.84
CA HIS A 90 10.59 -0.12 -3.96
C HIS A 90 11.47 -0.47 -2.77
N CYS A 91 10.92 -0.38 -1.56
CA CYS A 91 11.64 -0.65 -0.31
C CYS A 91 13.00 0.09 -0.20
N ALA A 92 13.15 1.24 -0.86
CA ALA A 92 14.39 2.00 -0.86
C ALA A 92 14.55 2.71 0.50
N PHE A 93 14.94 1.97 1.53
CA PHE A 93 15.18 2.43 2.89
C PHE A 93 16.66 2.30 3.26
N THR A 94 17.14 3.17 4.14
CA THR A 94 18.45 2.97 4.76
C THR A 94 18.34 1.98 5.93
N PRO A 95 19.44 1.30 6.32
CA PRO A 95 19.49 0.55 7.56
C PRO A 95 19.07 1.40 8.78
N ALA A 96 19.49 2.66 8.82
CA ALA A 96 19.14 3.58 9.91
C ALA A 96 17.63 3.84 10.01
N GLU A 97 16.94 4.04 8.89
CA GLU A 97 15.48 4.20 8.85
C GLU A 97 14.77 2.93 9.34
N THR A 98 15.26 1.76 8.91
CA THR A 98 14.71 0.46 9.34
C THR A 98 14.88 0.24 10.84
N ILE A 99 16.07 0.52 11.39
CA ILE A 99 16.35 0.42 12.83
C ILE A 99 15.44 1.36 13.62
N ALA A 100 15.28 2.61 13.19
CA ALA A 100 14.41 3.58 13.86
C ALA A 100 12.93 3.10 13.87
N ALA A 101 12.45 2.55 12.75
CA ALA A 101 11.10 1.99 12.65
C ALA A 101 10.89 0.80 13.60
N VAL A 102 11.86 -0.12 13.67
CA VAL A 102 11.82 -1.28 14.59
C VAL A 102 11.85 -0.83 16.05
N GLN A 103 12.72 0.12 16.40
CA GLN A 103 12.77 0.68 17.76
C GLN A 103 11.44 1.29 18.20
N ASP A 104 10.70 1.92 17.28
CA ASP A 104 9.39 2.48 17.59
C ASP A 104 8.29 1.41 17.72
N LEU A 105 8.36 0.34 16.92
CA LEU A 105 7.47 -0.82 17.12
C LEU A 105 7.75 -1.49 18.48
N LEU A 106 9.01 -1.68 18.85
CA LEU A 106 9.41 -2.22 20.15
C LEU A 106 8.92 -1.33 21.30
N HIS A 107 9.06 -0.01 21.17
CA HIS A 107 8.50 0.93 22.15
C HIS A 107 6.98 0.76 22.29
N ARG A 108 6.25 0.60 21.17
CA ARG A 108 4.79 0.36 21.20
C ARG A 108 4.41 -0.93 21.90
N LEU A 109 5.20 -1.98 21.72
CA LEU A 109 5.00 -3.27 22.37
C LEU A 109 5.29 -3.20 23.88
N GLN A 110 6.36 -2.51 24.27
CA GLN A 110 6.79 -2.39 25.66
C GLN A 110 5.88 -1.47 26.50
N THR A 111 5.44 -0.34 25.92
CA THR A 111 4.73 0.71 26.67
C THR A 111 3.22 0.70 26.47
N GLY A 112 2.72 -0.06 25.49
CA GLY A 112 1.31 -0.02 25.12
C GLY A 112 0.88 1.23 24.35
N ARG A 113 1.80 2.14 23.98
CA ARG A 113 1.48 3.41 23.29
C ARG A 113 2.44 3.72 22.15
N TRP A 114 1.96 4.40 21.12
CA TRP A 114 2.84 4.92 20.07
C TRP A 114 3.64 6.10 20.64
N GLY A 115 4.97 6.04 20.52
CA GLY A 115 5.85 7.11 20.99
C GLY A 115 5.82 8.35 20.11
N HIS A 116 6.42 9.44 20.60
CA HIS A 116 6.53 10.71 19.85
C HIS A 116 7.24 10.53 18.50
N ARG A 117 8.31 9.73 18.44
CA ARG A 117 9.04 9.45 17.18
C ARG A 117 8.11 8.89 16.09
N ALA A 118 7.35 7.84 16.39
CA ALA A 118 6.40 7.21 15.47
C ALA A 118 5.31 8.16 14.93
N THR A 119 5.12 9.34 15.52
CA THR A 119 4.13 10.35 15.12
C THR A 119 4.75 11.63 14.55
N ASN A 120 6.08 11.72 14.55
CA ASN A 120 6.83 12.91 14.14
C ASN A 120 8.03 12.54 13.26
N PRO A 121 7.94 12.75 11.93
CA PRO A 121 9.03 12.45 11.01
C PRO A 121 10.36 13.13 11.33
N LEU A 122 10.35 14.33 11.93
CA LEU A 122 11.58 15.00 12.35
C LEU A 122 12.29 14.22 13.47
N ALA A 123 11.53 13.69 14.42
CA ALA A 123 12.07 12.88 15.50
C ALA A 123 12.55 11.50 15.01
N LEU A 124 11.89 10.92 14.01
CA LEU A 124 12.37 9.71 13.31
C LEU A 124 13.69 9.99 12.57
N ASN A 125 13.77 11.10 11.83
CA ASN A 125 15.00 11.50 11.13
C ASN A 125 16.15 11.75 12.11
N ALA A 126 15.90 12.41 13.24
CA ALA A 126 16.90 12.60 14.28
C ALA A 126 17.39 11.25 14.86
N SER A 127 16.46 10.33 15.15
CA SER A 127 16.80 9.01 15.69
C SER A 127 17.60 8.16 14.69
N ALA A 128 17.22 8.16 13.41
CA ALA A 128 17.94 7.45 12.37
C ALA A 128 19.31 8.12 12.08
N GLY A 129 19.36 9.45 12.04
CA GLY A 129 20.59 10.20 11.84
C GLY A 129 21.63 9.95 12.93
N ALA A 130 21.18 9.83 14.19
CA ALA A 130 22.04 9.52 15.34
C ALA A 130 22.74 8.16 15.26
N LEU A 131 22.25 7.22 14.43
CA LEU A 131 22.93 5.95 14.18
C LEU A 131 24.23 6.12 13.38
N GLY A 132 24.42 7.26 12.72
CA GLY A 132 25.69 7.63 12.09
C GLY A 132 25.89 7.06 10.68
N ALA A 133 27.04 7.38 10.10
CA ALA A 133 27.33 7.16 8.69
C ALA A 133 27.37 5.69 8.28
N ALA A 134 27.62 4.75 9.20
CA ALA A 134 27.63 3.32 8.89
C ALA A 134 26.23 2.77 8.53
N TYR A 135 25.16 3.38 9.07
CA TYR A 135 23.78 2.97 8.84
C TYR A 135 22.99 3.93 7.94
N ASN A 136 23.46 5.17 7.80
CA ASN A 136 22.90 6.16 6.89
C ASN A 136 23.55 6.04 5.50
N VAL A 137 23.34 4.87 4.90
CA VAL A 137 23.84 4.50 3.57
C VAL A 137 22.73 3.87 2.75
N PHE A 138 22.85 4.01 1.43
CA PHE A 138 22.02 3.30 0.47
C PHE A 138 22.91 2.64 -0.58
N VAL A 139 22.61 1.38 -0.93
CA VAL A 139 23.37 0.64 -1.95
C VAL A 139 22.72 0.87 -3.30
N SER A 140 23.45 1.47 -4.23
CA SER A 140 23.01 1.69 -5.60
C SER A 140 24.13 1.31 -6.57
N GLY A 141 23.82 0.43 -7.53
CA GLY A 141 24.82 -0.03 -8.51
C GLY A 141 26.06 -0.69 -7.90
N GLY A 142 25.93 -1.33 -6.73
CA GLY A 142 27.05 -1.96 -6.02
C GLY A 142 27.88 -1.02 -5.15
N HIS A 143 27.55 0.28 -5.10
CA HIS A 143 28.25 1.26 -4.27
C HIS A 143 27.38 1.73 -3.10
N SER A 144 28.00 1.84 -1.93
CA SER A 144 27.37 2.46 -0.76
C SER A 144 27.49 3.98 -0.87
N VAL A 145 26.35 4.66 -0.92
CA VAL A 145 26.26 6.12 -0.98
C VAL A 145 25.74 6.62 0.35
N SER A 146 26.43 7.60 0.94
CA SER A 146 25.93 8.27 2.15
C SER A 146 24.56 8.87 1.87
N THR A 147 23.58 8.48 2.68
CA THR A 147 22.17 8.79 2.45
C THR A 147 21.54 9.17 3.78
N PRO A 148 21.16 10.44 3.99
CA PRO A 148 20.47 10.84 5.21
C PRO A 148 19.07 10.20 5.29
N PRO A 149 18.51 10.07 6.50
CA PRO A 149 17.15 9.61 6.67
C PRO A 149 16.17 10.64 6.10
N ALA A 150 15.10 10.16 5.48
CA ALA A 150 14.16 11.00 4.74
C ALA A 150 12.70 10.74 5.14
N PHE A 151 12.43 10.44 6.41
CA PHE A 151 11.05 10.34 6.90
C PHE A 151 10.29 11.65 6.67
N VAL A 152 9.04 11.52 6.20
CA VAL A 152 8.19 12.65 5.82
C VAL A 152 6.74 12.43 6.26
N ARG A 153 6.01 13.53 6.47
CA ARG A 153 4.54 13.45 6.56
C ARG A 153 4.01 13.27 5.16
N PHE A 154 3.40 12.12 4.90
CA PHE A 154 2.81 11.84 3.60
C PHE A 154 1.42 11.24 3.79
N ARG A 155 0.49 11.65 2.92
CA ARG A 155 -0.86 11.11 2.86
C ARG A 155 -1.03 10.55 1.44
N PRO A 156 -0.92 9.22 1.26
CA PRO A 156 -1.16 8.63 -0.04
C PRO A 156 -2.57 8.97 -0.54
N PRO A 157 -2.75 9.19 -1.85
CA PRO A 157 -4.07 9.41 -2.42
C PRO A 157 -4.92 8.14 -2.33
N ALA A 158 -6.16 8.22 -2.82
CA ALA A 158 -7.08 7.09 -2.76
C ALA A 158 -6.61 5.94 -3.65
N TYR A 159 -6.65 4.71 -3.13
CA TYR A 159 -6.42 3.53 -3.95
C TYR A 159 -7.62 3.30 -4.87
N LEU A 160 -7.36 3.24 -6.18
CA LEU A 160 -8.39 3.27 -7.23
C LEU A 160 -8.87 1.87 -7.68
N ARG A 161 -8.50 0.81 -6.96
CA ARG A 161 -8.92 -0.57 -7.25
C ARG A 161 -9.78 -1.10 -6.10
N PRO A 162 -10.66 -2.09 -6.31
CA PRO A 162 -11.30 -2.79 -5.19
C PRO A 162 -10.25 -3.37 -4.24
N PHE A 163 -10.40 -3.12 -2.95
CA PHE A 163 -9.47 -3.58 -1.89
C PHE A 163 -10.17 -4.12 -0.65
N ASP A 164 -11.47 -3.87 -0.51
CA ASP A 164 -12.25 -4.32 0.63
C ASP A 164 -13.07 -5.56 0.23
N ALA A 165 -12.78 -6.71 0.87
CA ALA A 165 -13.49 -7.95 0.61
C ALA A 165 -15.00 -7.85 0.92
N ARG A 166 -15.43 -6.83 1.69
CA ARG A 166 -16.84 -6.56 1.99
C ARG A 166 -17.53 -5.90 0.80
N ASP A 167 -16.86 -4.95 0.15
CA ASP A 167 -17.40 -4.23 -1.01
C ASP A 167 -17.55 -5.17 -2.23
N ALA A 168 -16.71 -6.21 -2.34
CA ALA A 168 -16.78 -7.21 -3.42
C ALA A 168 -18.09 -8.03 -3.41
N ARG A 169 -18.74 -8.19 -2.25
CA ARG A 169 -20.01 -8.92 -2.13
C ARG A 169 -21.21 -8.17 -2.70
N ASP A 170 -21.15 -6.83 -2.74
CA ASP A 170 -22.21 -5.99 -3.31
C ASP A 170 -22.11 -5.87 -4.83
N VAL A 171 -20.89 -5.87 -5.39
CA VAL A 171 -20.70 -5.82 -6.85
C VAL A 171 -21.24 -7.08 -7.54
N GLY A 172 -21.17 -8.24 -6.88
CA GLY A 172 -21.74 -9.51 -7.38
C GLY A 172 -23.26 -9.51 -7.52
N ARG A 173 -24.00 -8.64 -6.81
CA ARG A 173 -25.46 -8.49 -6.96
C ARG A 173 -25.86 -7.65 -8.17
N HIS A 174 -25.01 -6.74 -8.63
CA HIS A 174 -25.33 -5.86 -9.76
C HIS A 174 -24.98 -6.42 -11.14
N LEU A 175 -24.25 -7.54 -11.22
CA LEU A 175 -23.86 -8.17 -12.48
C LEU A 175 -24.78 -9.34 -12.91
N ASN A 176 -25.88 -9.61 -12.20
CA ASN A 176 -26.80 -10.67 -12.59
C ASN A 176 -28.29 -10.24 -12.46
N PRO A 177 -28.84 -9.51 -13.44
CA PRO A 177 -30.25 -9.10 -13.43
C PRO A 177 -31.23 -10.24 -13.77
N HIS A 178 -30.76 -11.46 -14.05
CA HIS A 178 -31.61 -12.59 -14.46
C HIS A 178 -31.38 -13.83 -13.59
N ARG A 179 -31.82 -13.75 -12.34
CA ARG A 179 -32.35 -14.94 -11.65
C ARG A 179 -33.81 -14.67 -11.34
N HIS A 180 -34.69 -15.17 -12.22
CA HIS A 180 -36.08 -15.36 -11.87
C HIS A 180 -36.14 -16.34 -10.69
N ASP A 181 -36.72 -15.85 -9.60
CA ASP A 181 -37.09 -16.65 -8.45
C ASP A 181 -38.24 -17.57 -8.87
N HIS A 182 -37.94 -18.86 -9.02
CA HIS A 182 -38.95 -19.90 -9.02
C HIS A 182 -38.64 -20.80 -7.83
N ARG A 183 -39.43 -20.61 -6.77
CA ARG A 183 -39.91 -21.70 -5.92
C ARG A 183 -41.20 -21.26 -5.23
N SER A 184 -42.24 -22.01 -5.58
CA SER A 184 -43.50 -22.18 -4.85
C SER A 184 -43.26 -22.74 -3.46
#